data_AF-M5W8W9-F1
#
_entry.id   AF-M5W8W9-F1
#
_cell.length_a   1.000
_cell.length_b   1.000
_cell.length_c   1.000
_cell.angle_alpha   90.00
_cell.angle_beta   90.00
_cell.angle_gamma   90.00
#
_symmetry.space_group_name_H-M   'P 1'
#
loop_
_entity.id
_entity.type
_entity.pdbx_description
1 polymer ?
#
loop_
_entity_poly.entity_id
_entity_poly.type
_entity_poly.pdbx_seq_one_letter_code
_entity_poly.pdbx_strand_id
1 'polypeptide(L)'
;MSELKIFNWSSYGKFSNESHQLATQKLEAELQNWRACIAEYVSSQMSYIEALHGWLHKFVTPETESYTGAWFSLRPSKVNMILSLEICHNWLVCLDKLPDKDVTCAMKSFGKDVQALMVQQGKEHQQKRKVDGLARKYPRKVLAFEIMKSILQLKFFEKEMKLHAQKGLTKMENELRGDGETSYQHEGHKILQ
;
A
#
# COMPACT_ATOMS: atom_id res chain seq x y z
N MET A 1 18.82 24.19 19.26
CA MET A 1 17.71 24.12 18.26
C MET A 1 18.33 24.51 16.94
N SER A 2 18.28 23.78 15.83
CA SER A 2 17.30 22.80 15.35
C SER A 2 17.85 22.24 14.04
N GLU A 3 17.99 20.92 13.90
CA GLU A 3 18.14 20.25 12.59
C GLU A 3 17.48 18.86 12.67
N LEU A 4 16.15 18.83 12.54
CA LEU A 4 15.49 17.58 12.19
C LEU A 4 15.46 17.49 10.67
N LYS A 5 16.36 16.63 10.18
CA LYS A 5 16.42 16.10 8.82
C LYS A 5 15.04 16.03 8.20
N ILE A 6 14.93 16.70 7.06
CA ILE A 6 13.81 16.66 6.12
C ILE A 6 13.30 15.22 6.03
N PHE A 7 12.18 14.99 6.72
CA PHE A 7 11.40 13.79 6.63
C PHE A 7 10.93 13.71 5.18
N ASN A 8 11.57 12.81 4.43
CA ASN A 8 11.37 12.66 2.99
C ASN A 8 9.93 12.24 2.69
N TRP A 9 9.04 13.24 2.52
CA TRP A 9 7.63 13.06 2.21
C TRP A 9 7.39 12.48 0.81
N SER A 10 8.42 12.26 -0.01
CA SER A 10 8.26 11.71 -1.36
C SER A 10 7.72 10.27 -1.38
N SER A 11 7.71 9.58 -0.23
CA SER A 11 7.14 8.23 -0.11
C SER A 11 5.65 8.23 0.23
N TYR A 12 5.11 9.31 0.82
CA TYR A 12 3.71 9.40 1.27
C TYR A 12 2.66 9.41 0.12
N GLY A 13 3.11 9.36 -1.14
CA GLY A 13 2.26 9.35 -2.32
C GLY A 13 2.26 8.05 -3.13
N LYS A 14 3.03 7.03 -2.75
CA LYS A 14 3.01 5.75 -3.49
C LYS A 14 1.98 4.81 -2.88
N PHE A 15 0.83 4.69 -3.54
CA PHE A 15 -0.17 3.66 -3.25
C PHE A 15 0.51 2.29 -3.05
N SER A 16 0.06 1.51 -2.07
CA SER A 16 0.43 0.11 -1.95
C SER A 16 0.30 -0.62 -3.30
N ASN A 17 1.38 -1.27 -3.75
CA ASN A 17 1.37 -2.09 -4.95
C ASN A 17 1.20 -3.59 -4.60
N GLU A 18 1.15 -4.44 -5.61
CA GLU A 18 1.00 -5.89 -5.45
C GLU A 18 2.19 -6.53 -4.71
N SER A 19 3.41 -6.00 -4.88
CA SER A 19 4.60 -6.46 -4.15
C SER A 19 4.50 -6.15 -2.66
N HIS A 20 3.97 -4.99 -2.27
CA HIS A 20 3.72 -4.66 -0.86
C HIS A 20 2.67 -5.60 -0.26
N GLN A 21 1.59 -5.89 -0.98
CA GLN A 21 0.56 -6.83 -0.53
C GLN A 21 1.11 -8.24 -0.35
N LEU A 22 1.89 -8.74 -1.32
CA LEU A 22 2.53 -10.05 -1.23
C LEU A 22 3.52 -10.12 -0.06
N ALA A 23 4.32 -9.06 0.14
CA ALA A 23 5.25 -8.98 1.26
C ALA A 23 4.51 -9.01 2.61
N THR A 24 3.40 -8.30 2.72
CA THR A 24 2.58 -8.29 3.95
C THR A 24 1.89 -9.64 4.19
N GLN A 25 1.38 -10.30 3.15
CA GLN A 25 0.83 -11.66 3.27
C GLN A 25 1.90 -12.67 3.72
N LYS A 26 3.10 -12.59 3.14
CA LYS A 26 4.22 -13.44 3.55
C LYS A 26 4.62 -13.18 5.00
N LEU A 27 4.69 -11.91 5.40
CA LEU A 27 4.96 -11.53 6.77
C LEU A 27 3.93 -12.13 7.74
N GLU A 28 2.63 -12.07 7.42
CA GLU A 28 1.59 -12.66 8.27
C GLU A 28 1.76 -14.19 8.39
N ALA A 29 2.04 -14.88 7.29
CA ALA A 29 2.29 -16.32 7.30
C ALA A 29 3.50 -16.70 8.16
N GLU A 30 4.63 -15.99 7.98
CA GLU A 30 5.85 -16.23 8.76
C GLU A 30 5.64 -15.92 10.25
N LEU A 31 4.86 -14.90 10.59
CA LEU A 31 4.49 -14.58 11.96
C LEU A 31 3.76 -15.73 12.66
N GLN A 32 2.79 -16.33 11.98
CA GLN A 32 2.06 -17.48 12.51
C GLN A 32 2.99 -18.70 12.65
N ASN A 33 3.85 -18.92 11.66
CA ASN A 33 4.84 -19.99 11.69
C ASN A 33 5.80 -19.83 12.87
N TRP A 34 6.41 -18.65 13.03
CA TRP A 34 7.32 -18.36 14.14
C TRP A 34 6.65 -18.56 15.49
N ARG A 35 5.38 -18.16 15.62
CA ARG A 35 4.63 -18.33 16.86
C ARG A 35 4.42 -19.82 17.19
N ALA A 36 4.10 -20.64 16.20
CA ALA A 36 3.96 -22.08 16.37
C ALA A 36 5.32 -22.71 16.73
N CYS A 37 6.38 -22.40 15.98
CA CYS A 37 7.71 -22.96 16.19
C CYS A 37 8.29 -22.62 17.57
N ILE A 38 8.13 -21.37 18.05
CA ILE A 38 8.62 -20.98 19.38
C ILE A 38 7.88 -21.75 20.48
N ALA A 39 6.55 -21.82 20.38
CA ALA A 39 5.74 -22.55 21.36
C ALA A 39 6.12 -24.04 21.40
N GLU A 40 6.27 -24.66 20.23
CA GLU A 40 6.69 -26.07 20.11
C GLU A 40 8.10 -26.29 20.64
N TYR A 41 9.04 -25.40 20.34
CA TYR A 41 10.41 -25.46 20.84
C TYR A 41 10.47 -25.37 22.37
N VAL A 42 9.80 -24.38 22.97
CA VAL A 42 9.78 -24.21 24.43
C VAL A 42 9.16 -25.43 25.10
N SER A 43 8.00 -25.90 24.60
CA SER A 43 7.34 -27.10 25.11
C SER A 43 8.24 -28.35 25.01
N SER A 44 8.97 -28.49 23.90
CA SER A 44 9.88 -29.63 23.67
C SER A 44 11.08 -29.58 24.62
N GLN A 45 11.67 -28.40 24.83
CA GLN A 45 12.76 -28.21 25.78
C GLN A 45 12.34 -28.53 27.21
N MET A 46 11.17 -28.03 27.65
CA MET A 46 10.63 -28.33 28.99
C MET A 46 10.43 -29.84 29.16
N SER A 47 9.73 -30.49 28.23
CA SER A 47 9.47 -31.93 28.30
C SER A 47 10.75 -32.77 28.35
N TYR A 48 11.76 -32.40 27.56
CA TYR A 48 13.05 -33.09 27.55
C TYR A 48 13.78 -32.98 28.89
N ILE A 49 13.85 -31.76 29.45
CA ILE A 49 14.58 -31.53 30.71
C ILE A 49 13.81 -32.14 31.89
N GLU A 50 12.48 -32.11 31.89
CA GLU A 50 11.66 -32.80 32.89
C GLU A 50 11.93 -34.31 32.89
N ALA A 51 11.97 -34.92 31.70
CA ALA A 51 12.30 -36.34 31.56
C ALA A 51 13.72 -36.65 32.04
N LEU A 52 14.70 -35.81 31.69
CA LEU A 52 16.09 -35.95 32.12
C LEU A 52 16.25 -35.78 33.64
N HIS A 53 15.60 -34.76 34.22
CA HIS A 53 15.58 -34.51 35.65
C HIS A 53 14.96 -35.69 36.42
N GLY A 54 13.82 -36.20 35.95
CA GLY A 54 13.17 -37.38 36.53
C GLY A 54 14.02 -38.66 36.40
N TRP A 55 14.75 -38.82 35.30
CA TRP A 55 15.69 -39.93 35.11
C TRP A 55 16.86 -39.83 36.08
N LEU A 56 17.52 -38.67 36.19
CA LEU A 56 18.66 -38.45 37.10
C LEU A 56 18.27 -38.63 38.57
N HIS A 57 17.07 -38.20 38.96
CA HIS A 57 16.59 -38.34 40.34
C HIS A 57 16.58 -39.80 40.81
N LYS A 58 16.27 -40.76 39.92
CA LYS A 58 16.30 -42.21 40.22
C LYS A 58 17.71 -42.73 40.58
N PHE A 59 18.78 -42.09 40.11
CA PHE A 59 20.16 -42.49 40.40
C PHE A 59 20.75 -41.82 41.64
N VAL A 60 20.15 -40.71 42.08
CA VAL A 60 20.61 -39.93 43.25
C VAL A 60 19.91 -40.39 44.53
N THR A 61 18.64 -40.80 44.44
CA THR A 61 17.90 -41.35 45.58
C THR A 61 18.42 -42.76 45.88
N PRO A 62 18.98 -43.03 47.08
CA PRO A 62 19.37 -44.37 47.44
C PRO A 62 18.09 -45.18 47.63
N GLU A 63 17.77 -46.05 46.67
CA GLU A 63 16.80 -47.11 46.92
C GLU A 63 17.25 -47.87 48.17
N THR A 64 16.33 -47.99 49.11
CA THR A 64 16.48 -48.61 50.42
C THR A 64 16.84 -50.09 50.27
N GLU A 65 18.09 -50.39 49.92
CA GLU A 65 18.68 -51.71 50.08
C GLU A 65 19.92 -51.60 50.96
N SER A 66 19.73 -52.02 52.19
CA SER A 66 20.74 -52.29 53.20
C SER A 66 21.77 -53.30 52.68
N TYR A 67 22.88 -52.84 52.08
CA TYR A 67 24.09 -53.65 51.94
C TYR A 67 25.35 -52.84 52.22
N THR A 68 25.77 -52.92 53.50
CA THR A 68 27.15 -53.06 53.98
C THR A 68 28.23 -52.21 53.29
N GLY A 69 28.60 -51.10 53.94
CA GLY A 69 29.98 -50.69 54.22
C GLY A 69 30.94 -50.31 53.08
N ALA A 70 30.67 -50.64 51.81
CA ALA A 70 31.66 -50.54 50.73
C ALA A 70 31.45 -49.36 49.77
N TRP A 71 30.40 -48.55 49.95
CA TRP A 71 30.04 -47.45 49.02
C TRP A 71 30.53 -46.06 49.45
N PHE A 72 31.27 -45.95 50.57
CA PHE A 72 31.81 -44.69 51.08
C PHE A 72 33.08 -44.19 50.35
N SER A 73 33.44 -44.79 49.21
CA SER A 73 34.31 -44.13 48.25
C SER A 73 33.43 -43.32 47.29
N LEU A 74 33.44 -42.00 47.45
CA LEU A 74 32.83 -41.04 46.52
C LEU A 74 33.39 -41.26 45.11
N ARG A 75 32.82 -42.20 44.36
CA ARG A 75 33.15 -42.43 42.95
C ARG A 75 32.83 -41.12 42.20
N PRO A 76 33.72 -40.59 41.34
CA PRO A 76 33.48 -39.36 40.57
C PRO A 76 32.11 -39.32 39.89
N SER A 77 31.58 -40.48 39.52
CA SER A 77 30.25 -40.70 38.98
C SER A 77 29.09 -40.15 39.82
N LYS A 78 29.10 -40.27 41.16
CA LYS A 78 27.99 -39.79 42.01
C LYS A 78 27.99 -38.27 42.15
N VAL A 79 29.18 -37.68 42.31
CA VAL A 79 29.35 -36.21 42.34
C VAL A 79 28.91 -35.60 41.02
N ASN A 80 29.32 -36.20 39.89
CA ASN A 80 28.89 -35.76 38.56
C ASN A 80 27.38 -35.83 38.37
N MET A 81 26.71 -36.88 38.85
CA MET A 81 25.24 -37.01 38.78
C MET A 81 24.50 -35.96 39.60
N ILE A 82 24.97 -35.64 40.81
CA ILE A 82 24.39 -34.58 41.65
C ILE A 82 24.54 -33.22 40.96
N LEU A 83 25.72 -32.93 40.41
CA LEU A 83 25.95 -31.71 39.63
C LEU A 83 25.05 -31.64 38.38
N SER A 84 24.84 -32.76 37.67
CA SER A 84 23.91 -32.81 36.54
C SER A 84 22.46 -32.55 36.94
N LEU A 85 22.02 -33.05 38.11
CA LEU A 85 20.67 -32.80 38.63
C LEU A 85 20.46 -31.31 38.96
N GLU A 86 21.44 -30.69 39.61
CA GLU A 86 21.46 -29.25 39.92
C GLU A 86 21.39 -28.40 38.64
N ILE A 87 22.11 -28.79 37.59
CA ILE A 87 22.06 -28.12 36.28
C ILE A 87 20.67 -28.25 35.66
N CYS A 88 20.06 -29.44 35.67
CA CYS A 88 18.71 -29.65 35.13
C CYS A 88 17.66 -28.83 35.89
N HIS A 89 17.75 -28.79 37.22
CA HIS A 89 16.87 -27.97 38.05
C HIS A 89 17.00 -26.48 37.70
N ASN A 90 18.22 -25.97 37.64
CA ASN A 90 18.48 -24.58 37.26
C ASN A 90 17.98 -24.27 35.84
N TRP A 91 18.13 -25.19 34.90
CA TRP A 91 17.59 -25.05 33.54
C TRP A 91 16.06 -24.99 33.52
N LEU A 92 15.36 -25.84 34.28
CA LEU A 92 13.90 -25.78 34.41
C LEU A 92 13.45 -24.43 34.99
N VAL A 93 14.12 -23.95 36.05
CA VAL A 93 13.83 -22.65 36.66
C VAL A 93 14.06 -21.50 35.66
N CYS A 94 15.11 -21.58 34.84
CA CYS A 94 15.35 -20.60 33.78
C CYS A 94 14.30 -20.64 32.67
N LEU A 95 13.87 -21.84 32.26
CA LEU A 95 12.83 -22.02 31.25
C LEU A 95 11.46 -21.51 31.72
N ASP A 96 11.10 -21.74 32.98
CA ASP A 96 9.86 -21.25 33.58
C ASP A 96 9.83 -19.72 33.69
N LYS A 97 11.01 -19.09 33.81
CA LYS A 97 11.19 -17.63 33.84
C LYS A 97 11.26 -17.00 32.44
N LEU A 98 11.17 -17.78 31.36
CA LEU A 98 11.19 -17.21 30.02
C LEU A 98 10.00 -16.26 29.82
N PRO A 99 10.17 -15.16 29.07
CA PRO A 99 9.11 -14.20 28.79
C PRO A 99 8.13 -14.72 27.72
N ASP A 100 7.76 -16.01 27.73
CA ASP A 100 6.91 -16.63 26.71
C ASP A 100 5.56 -15.91 26.58
N LYS A 101 4.97 -15.52 27.72
CA LYS A 101 3.70 -14.78 27.75
C LYS A 101 3.83 -13.41 27.09
N ASP A 102 4.91 -12.69 27.38
CA ASP A 102 5.16 -11.36 26.83
C ASP A 102 5.47 -11.43 25.33
N VAL A 103 6.30 -12.40 24.92
CA VAL A 103 6.59 -12.68 23.50
C VAL A 103 5.31 -13.04 22.76
N THR A 104 4.49 -13.94 23.31
CA THR A 104 3.20 -14.33 22.72
C THR A 104 2.25 -13.13 22.61
N CYS A 105 2.21 -12.25 23.63
CA CYS A 105 1.39 -11.05 23.60
C CYS A 105 1.88 -10.05 22.53
N ALA A 106 3.18 -9.80 22.47
CA ALA A 106 3.80 -8.93 21.47
C ALA A 106 3.55 -9.44 20.06
N MET A 107 3.72 -10.75 19.81
CA MET A 107 3.44 -11.37 18.51
C MET A 107 1.96 -11.26 18.12
N LYS A 108 1.03 -11.45 19.07
CA LYS A 108 -0.41 -11.23 18.82
C LYS A 108 -0.71 -9.78 18.49
N SER A 109 -0.11 -8.83 19.19
CA SER A 109 -0.28 -7.40 18.91
C SER A 109 0.23 -7.06 17.52
N PHE A 110 1.45 -7.50 17.20
CA PHE A 110 2.06 -7.27 15.89
C PHE A 110 1.23 -7.91 14.77
N GLY A 111 0.65 -9.09 14.99
CA GLY A 111 -0.30 -9.70 14.05
C GLY A 111 -1.52 -8.83 13.77
N LYS A 112 -2.08 -8.15 14.78
CA LYS A 112 -3.19 -7.19 14.58
C LYS A 112 -2.75 -5.99 13.74
N ASP A 113 -1.53 -5.50 13.95
CA ASP A 113 -0.97 -4.38 13.19
C ASP A 113 -0.77 -4.76 11.70
N VAL A 114 -0.31 -5.98 11.44
CA VAL A 114 -0.19 -6.54 10.08
C VAL A 114 -1.55 -6.66 9.41
N GLN A 115 -2.57 -7.14 10.12
CA GLN A 115 -3.94 -7.19 9.59
C GLN A 115 -4.50 -5.80 9.29
N ALA A 116 -4.28 -4.83 10.17
CA ALA A 116 -4.66 -3.44 9.95
C ALA A 116 -3.97 -2.85 8.72
N LEU A 117 -2.67 -3.16 8.53
CA LEU A 117 -1.91 -2.78 7.35
C LEU A 117 -2.51 -3.39 6.07
N MET A 118 -2.88 -4.68 6.07
CA MET A 118 -3.51 -5.32 4.91
C MET A 118 -4.83 -4.64 4.52
N VAL A 119 -5.66 -4.29 5.51
CA VAL A 119 -6.90 -3.53 5.27
C VAL A 119 -6.60 -2.17 4.64
N GLN A 120 -5.57 -1.47 5.13
CA GLN A 120 -5.16 -0.18 4.59
C GLN A 120 -4.62 -0.29 3.16
N GLN A 121 -3.76 -1.28 2.88
CA GLN A 121 -3.26 -1.57 1.54
C GLN A 121 -4.39 -1.89 0.55
N GLY A 122 -5.44 -2.58 0.99
CA GLY A 122 -6.64 -2.83 0.18
C GLY A 122 -7.37 -1.54 -0.22
N LYS A 123 -7.54 -0.60 0.73
CA LYS A 123 -8.12 0.73 0.46
C LYS A 123 -7.27 1.53 -0.51
N GLU A 124 -5.96 1.54 -0.33
CA GLU A 124 -5.02 2.23 -1.21
C GLU A 124 -5.04 1.68 -2.63
N HIS A 125 -5.11 0.35 -2.79
CA HIS A 125 -5.22 -0.27 -4.11
C HIS A 125 -6.50 0.11 -4.83
N GLN A 126 -7.62 0.18 -4.11
CA GLN A 126 -8.88 0.64 -4.68
C GLN A 126 -8.81 2.10 -5.10
N GLN A 127 -8.15 2.95 -4.31
CA GLN A 127 -7.95 4.35 -4.66
C GLN A 127 -7.04 4.50 -5.89
N LYS A 128 -5.96 3.71 -5.97
CA LYS A 128 -5.08 3.65 -7.13
C LYS A 128 -5.86 3.31 -8.41
N ARG A 129 -6.71 2.28 -8.38
CA ARG A 129 -7.57 1.91 -9.53
C ARG A 129 -8.48 3.06 -9.99
N LYS A 130 -9.03 3.84 -9.06
CA LYS A 130 -9.84 5.03 -9.39
C LYS A 130 -8.99 6.11 -10.07
N VAL A 131 -7.82 6.41 -9.50
CA VAL A 131 -6.88 7.40 -10.05
C VAL A 131 -6.41 7.00 -11.45
N ASP A 132 -6.00 5.75 -11.63
CA ASP A 132 -5.58 5.21 -12.93
C ASP A 132 -6.73 5.26 -13.95
N GLY A 133 -7.95 4.98 -13.51
CA GLY A 133 -9.15 5.09 -14.34
C GLY A 133 -9.45 6.52 -14.79
N LEU A 134 -9.28 7.51 -13.90
CA LEU A 134 -9.42 8.93 -14.23
C LEU A 134 -8.30 9.40 -15.16
N ALA A 135 -7.05 9.03 -14.87
CA ALA A 135 -5.89 9.36 -15.67
C ALA A 135 -6.02 8.82 -17.11
N ARG A 136 -6.63 7.65 -17.30
CA ARG A 136 -6.92 7.10 -18.64
C ARG A 136 -8.03 7.87 -19.40
N LYS A 137 -9.00 8.45 -18.68
CA LYS A 137 -10.16 9.14 -19.28
C LYS A 137 -9.88 10.63 -19.54
N TYR A 138 -9.07 11.27 -18.72
CA TYR A 138 -8.83 12.71 -18.77
C TYR A 138 -8.27 13.20 -20.12
N PRO A 139 -7.23 12.58 -20.73
CA PRO A 139 -6.69 13.01 -22.02
C PRO A 139 -7.72 12.98 -23.15
N ARG A 140 -8.63 12.00 -23.13
CA ARG A 140 -9.71 11.89 -24.14
C ARG A 140 -10.68 13.06 -24.05
N LYS A 141 -11.00 13.49 -22.83
CA LYS A 141 -11.85 14.68 -22.62
C LYS A 141 -11.15 15.95 -23.10
N VAL A 142 -9.88 16.12 -22.75
CA VAL A 142 -9.06 17.26 -23.20
C VAL A 142 -9.05 17.33 -24.74
N LEU A 143 -8.73 16.21 -25.39
CA LEU A 143 -8.73 16.11 -26.86
C LEU A 143 -10.10 16.44 -27.47
N ALA A 144 -11.20 15.93 -26.89
CA ALA A 144 -12.54 16.22 -27.36
C ALA A 144 -12.90 17.71 -27.26
N PHE A 145 -12.49 18.38 -26.17
CA PHE A 145 -12.67 19.82 -26.01
C PHE A 145 -11.83 20.62 -27.02
N GLU A 146 -10.58 20.21 -27.26
CA GLU A 146 -9.71 20.84 -28.26
C GLU A 146 -10.28 20.71 -29.68
N ILE A 147 -10.74 19.52 -30.07
CA ILE A 147 -11.40 19.29 -31.36
C ILE A 147 -12.65 20.15 -31.50
N MET A 148 -13.50 20.17 -30.46
CA MET A 148 -14.75 20.94 -30.48
C MET A 148 -14.49 22.44 -30.59
N LYS A 149 -13.48 22.95 -29.89
CA LYS A 149 -13.03 24.34 -29.98
C LYS A 149 -12.62 24.70 -31.41
N SER A 150 -11.81 23.86 -32.06
CA SER A 150 -11.38 24.06 -33.46
C SER A 150 -12.56 24.06 -34.43
N ILE A 151 -13.51 23.13 -34.28
CA ILE A 151 -14.73 23.09 -35.12
C ILE A 151 -15.57 24.36 -34.95
N LEU A 152 -15.75 24.85 -33.72
CA LEU A 152 -16.49 26.07 -33.44
C LEU A 152 -15.83 27.30 -34.09
N GLN A 153 -14.50 27.40 -34.00
CA GLN A 153 -13.75 28.48 -34.66
C GLN A 153 -13.90 28.44 -36.17
N LEU A 154 -13.82 27.25 -36.79
CA LEU A 154 -14.05 27.10 -38.24
C LEU A 154 -15.47 27.51 -38.65
N LYS A 155 -16.49 27.09 -37.90
CA LYS A 155 -17.89 27.48 -38.15
C LYS A 155 -18.13 28.97 -38.02
N PHE A 156 -17.46 29.62 -37.06
CA PHE A 156 -17.52 31.07 -36.92
C PHE A 156 -16.93 31.76 -38.16
N PHE A 157 -15.76 31.32 -38.60
CA PHE A 157 -15.08 31.86 -39.78
C PHE A 157 -15.91 31.66 -41.06
N GLU A 158 -16.50 30.47 -41.23
CA GLU A 158 -17.38 30.15 -42.34
C GLU A 158 -18.61 31.07 -42.38
N LYS A 159 -19.20 31.36 -41.21
CA LYS A 159 -20.37 32.25 -41.11
C LYS A 159 -20.01 33.69 -41.46
N GLU A 160 -18.83 34.17 -41.06
CA GLU A 160 -18.35 35.50 -41.47
C GLU A 160 -18.14 35.57 -42.98
N MET A 161 -17.49 34.57 -43.58
CA MET A 161 -17.31 34.52 -45.05
C MET A 161 -18.64 34.55 -45.80
N LYS A 162 -19.64 33.78 -45.35
CA LYS A 162 -20.99 33.79 -45.93
C LYS A 162 -21.68 35.15 -45.81
N LEU A 163 -21.56 35.81 -44.66
CA LEU A 163 -22.11 37.15 -44.45
C LEU A 163 -21.46 38.19 -45.38
N HIS A 164 -20.13 38.13 -45.53
CA HIS A 164 -19.39 39.01 -46.43
C HIS A 164 -19.75 38.78 -47.89
N ALA A 165 -19.86 37.52 -48.32
CA ALA A 165 -20.30 37.18 -49.67
C ALA A 165 -21.71 37.70 -49.98
N GLN A 166 -22.64 37.55 -49.03
CA GLN A 166 -24.02 38.00 -49.21
C GLN A 166 -24.14 39.53 -49.24
N LYS A 167 -23.41 40.24 -48.39
CA LYS A 167 -23.32 41.71 -48.45
C LYS A 167 -22.77 42.17 -49.81
N GLY A 168 -21.75 41.49 -50.34
CA GLY A 168 -21.19 41.76 -51.66
C GLY A 168 -22.22 41.58 -52.78
N LEU A 169 -22.99 40.48 -52.75
CA LEU A 169 -24.08 40.24 -53.71
C LEU A 169 -25.16 41.32 -53.64
N THR A 170 -25.66 41.65 -52.44
CA THR A 170 -26.69 42.68 -52.28
C THR A 170 -26.24 44.06 -52.75
N LYS A 171 -24.95 44.36 -52.60
CA LYS A 171 -24.37 45.61 -53.10
C LYS A 171 -24.38 45.65 -54.64
N MET A 172 -23.96 44.56 -55.28
CA MET A 172 -24.00 44.42 -56.75
C MET A 172 -25.43 44.48 -57.30
N GLU A 173 -26.40 43.85 -56.63
CA GLU A 173 -27.81 43.90 -57.03
C GLU A 173 -28.42 45.31 -56.88
N ASN A 174 -28.03 46.06 -55.86
CA ASN A 174 -28.47 47.44 -55.67
C ASN A 174 -27.84 48.40 -56.68
N GLU A 175 -26.58 48.19 -57.05
CA GLU A 175 -25.90 48.95 -58.12
C GLU A 175 -26.57 48.70 -59.49
N LEU A 176 -26.93 47.44 -59.81
CA LEU A 176 -27.69 47.11 -61.03
C LEU A 176 -29.12 47.66 -61.05
N ARG A 177 -29.73 47.92 -59.88
CA ARG A 177 -31.09 48.47 -59.75
C ARG A 177 -31.13 50.00 -59.77
N GLY A 178 -30.04 50.66 -59.37
CA GLY A 178 -29.94 52.13 -59.31
C GLY A 178 -29.83 52.83 -60.67
N ASP A 179 -29.44 52.12 -61.73
CA ASP A 179 -29.27 52.69 -63.08
C ASP A 179 -30.58 52.86 -63.87
N GLY A 180 -31.74 52.57 -63.26
CA GLY A 180 -33.06 52.65 -63.92
C GLY A 180 -33.86 53.95 -63.71
N GLU A 181 -33.47 54.85 -62.82
CA GLU A 181 -34.32 55.98 -62.38
C GLU A 181 -33.67 57.37 -62.53
N THR A 182 -33.03 57.69 -63.66
CA THR A 182 -32.77 59.11 -64.00
C THR A 182 -32.77 59.34 -65.52
N SER A 183 -33.95 59.40 -66.14
CA SER A 183 -34.09 60.13 -67.41
C SER A 183 -35.56 60.43 -67.71
N TYR A 184 -36.17 61.36 -66.98
CA TYR A 184 -37.24 62.20 -67.53
C TYR A 184 -37.23 63.56 -66.82
N GLN A 185 -37.33 64.61 -67.62
CA GLN A 185 -37.39 66.05 -67.28
C GLN A 185 -36.04 66.74 -67.08
N HIS A 186 -35.53 67.39 -68.14
CA HIS A 186 -35.66 68.84 -68.28
C HIS A 186 -35.04 69.31 -69.61
N GLU A 187 -35.86 69.71 -70.59
CA GLU A 187 -35.51 70.79 -71.53
C GLU A 187 -36.74 71.24 -72.32
N GLY A 188 -37.27 72.39 -71.92
CA GLY A 188 -38.33 73.08 -72.62
C GLY A 188 -38.48 74.47 -71.99
N HIS A 189 -38.36 75.49 -72.84
CA HIS A 189 -38.45 76.94 -72.57
C HIS A 189 -37.14 77.67 -72.24
N LYS A 190 -36.60 78.38 -73.23
CA LYS A 190 -37.00 79.78 -73.52
C LYS A 190 -36.39 80.28 -74.84
N ILE A 191 -37.27 80.87 -75.65
CA ILE A 191 -37.01 81.61 -76.89
C ILE A 191 -37.29 83.09 -76.58
N LEU A 192 -36.41 83.99 -77.06
CA LEU A 192 -36.52 85.47 -77.26
C LEU A 192 -36.80 86.29 -75.97
N GLN A 193 -36.19 87.44 -75.72
CA GLN A 193 -35.60 88.49 -76.56
C GLN A 193 -34.57 89.27 -75.73
#